data_AF-A0A1P8LZS5-F1
#
_entry.id   AF-A0A1P8LZS5-F1
#
_cell.length_a   1.000
_cell.length_b   1.000
_cell.length_c   1.000
_cell.angle_alpha   90.00
_cell.angle_beta   90.00
_cell.angle_gamma   90.00
#
_symmetry.space_group_name_H-M   'P 1'
#
loop_
_entity.id
_entity.type
_entity.pdbx_description
1 polymer ?
#
loop_
_entity_poly.entity_id
_entity_poly.type
_entity_poly.pdbx_seq_one_letter_code
_entity_poly.pdbx_strand_id
1 'polypeptide(L)'
;MKTPDVVQAKVPGAMLALFAFMLTVLLGIGGSSAVALWQQSATANLTVSAADWSPISIACTEGSNNSNRSLTLTITTVGTVNQPPLISSRSLSGSYGTESSVGSSIVLQPSSPLVTSAIGSASAGFAVRVRAQVDGQWVSAEITTLSVNTNNSKIFCA
;
A
#
# COMPACT_ATOMS: atom_id res chain seq x y z
N MET A 1 -23.66 -22.67 -68.70
CA MET A 1 -23.61 -21.51 -67.79
C MET A 1 -24.80 -20.62 -68.12
N LYS A 2 -25.69 -20.39 -67.16
CA LYS A 2 -26.96 -19.67 -67.35
C LYS A 2 -26.93 -18.45 -66.42
N THR A 3 -26.95 -17.25 -66.99
CA THR A 3 -27.08 -16.00 -66.24
C THR A 3 -28.52 -15.86 -65.72
N PRO A 4 -28.74 -15.49 -64.45
CA PRO A 4 -30.08 -15.19 -63.96
C PRO A 4 -30.53 -13.79 -64.38
N ASP A 5 -31.74 -13.75 -64.94
CA ASP A 5 -32.57 -12.55 -65.12
C ASP A 5 -32.78 -11.83 -63.79
N VAL A 6 -32.55 -10.51 -63.76
CA VAL A 6 -32.89 -9.66 -62.63
C VAL A 6 -34.30 -9.12 -62.86
N VAL A 7 -35.28 -9.70 -62.17
CA VAL A 7 -36.66 -9.17 -62.16
C VAL A 7 -36.68 -7.96 -61.22
N GLN A 8 -36.73 -6.76 -61.78
CA GLN A 8 -36.89 -5.51 -61.04
C GLN A 8 -38.31 -5.45 -60.45
N ALA A 9 -38.47 -5.90 -59.20
CA ALA A 9 -39.74 -5.81 -58.48
C ALA A 9 -40.08 -4.34 -58.21
N LYS A 10 -40.99 -3.78 -59.01
CA LYS A 10 -41.55 -2.44 -58.83
C LYS A 10 -42.50 -2.47 -57.64
N VAL A 11 -41.98 -2.29 -56.42
CA VAL A 11 -42.76 -2.31 -55.18
C VAL A 11 -43.62 -1.05 -55.11
N PRO A 12 -44.96 -1.15 -55.29
CA PRO A 12 -45.86 0.00 -55.20
C PRO A 12 -45.95 0.44 -53.74
N GLY A 13 -45.73 1.74 -53.48
CA GLY A 13 -45.83 2.32 -52.12
C GLY A 13 -44.50 2.70 -51.47
N ALA A 14 -43.36 2.36 -52.08
CA ALA A 14 -42.04 2.78 -51.56
C ALA A 14 -41.88 4.30 -51.47
N MET A 15 -42.49 5.05 -52.40
CA MET A 15 -42.50 6.52 -52.34
C MET A 15 -43.33 7.07 -51.17
N LEU A 16 -44.45 6.43 -50.82
CA LEU A 16 -45.30 6.88 -49.71
C LEU A 16 -44.60 6.69 -48.35
N ALA A 17 -43.84 5.61 -48.19
CA ALA A 17 -43.06 5.35 -46.98
C ALA A 17 -41.93 6.38 -46.79
N LEU A 18 -41.27 6.80 -47.88
CA LEU A 18 -40.24 7.85 -47.84
C LEU A 18 -40.82 9.21 -47.44
N PHE A 19 -42.00 9.57 -47.96
CA PHE A 19 -42.67 10.82 -47.60
C PHE A 19 -43.12 10.84 -46.14
N ALA A 20 -43.69 9.74 -45.64
CA ALA A 20 -44.08 9.64 -44.23
C ALA A 20 -42.87 9.75 -43.29
N PHE A 21 -41.76 9.10 -43.65
CA PHE A 21 -40.51 9.17 -42.88
C PHE A 21 -39.92 10.59 -42.85
N MET A 22 -39.87 11.27 -44.00
CA MET A 22 -39.41 12.67 -44.06
C MET A 22 -40.34 13.62 -43.30
N LEU A 23 -41.66 13.39 -43.36
CA LEU A 23 -42.62 14.19 -42.61
C LEU A 23 -42.43 14.02 -41.09
N THR A 24 -42.17 12.80 -40.61
CA THR A 24 -41.87 12.56 -39.19
C THR A 24 -40.54 13.16 -38.74
N VAL A 25 -39.53 13.21 -39.61
CA VAL A 25 -38.25 13.88 -39.33
C VAL A 25 -38.42 15.39 -39.26
N LEU A 26 -39.23 16.00 -40.13
CA LEU A 26 -39.48 17.45 -40.14
C LEU A 26 -40.42 17.92 -39.03
N LEU A 27 -41.39 17.09 -38.60
CA LEU A 27 -42.31 17.44 -37.51
C LEU A 27 -41.71 17.30 -36.10
N GLY A 28 -40.47 16.82 -35.95
CA GLY A 28 -39.73 16.90 -34.69
C GLY A 28 -40.31 16.11 -33.50
N ILE A 29 -41.24 15.17 -33.73
CA ILE A 29 -41.74 14.25 -32.70
C ILE A 29 -40.86 12.99 -32.73
N GLY A 30 -39.64 13.17 -32.24
CA GLY A 30 -38.59 12.15 -32.14
C GLY A 30 -37.51 12.62 -31.17
N GLY A 31 -37.94 13.20 -30.04
CA GLY A 31 -37.08 13.71 -29.00
C GLY A 31 -36.43 12.57 -28.22
N SER A 32 -35.17 12.28 -28.53
CA SER A 32 -34.02 12.33 -27.63
C SER A 32 -32.86 11.54 -28.24
N SER A 33 -31.72 12.22 -28.28
CA SER A 33 -30.50 11.88 -28.99
C SER A 33 -29.91 10.53 -28.56
N ALA A 34 -30.13 9.48 -29.34
CA ALA A 34 -29.41 8.22 -29.20
C ALA A 34 -28.09 8.25 -30.00
N VAL A 35 -27.22 9.23 -29.75
CA VAL A 35 -25.85 9.18 -30.29
C VAL A 35 -24.88 9.99 -29.43
N ALA A 36 -24.11 9.29 -28.61
CA ALA A 36 -22.68 9.52 -28.38
C ALA A 36 -22.15 8.46 -27.39
N LEU A 37 -22.22 7.18 -27.76
CA LEU A 37 -21.65 6.08 -26.97
C LEU A 37 -20.48 5.38 -27.70
N TRP A 38 -19.78 6.12 -28.56
CA TRP A 38 -18.66 5.63 -29.36
C TRP A 38 -17.49 6.62 -29.39
N GLN A 39 -17.02 7.09 -28.24
CA GLN A 39 -15.60 7.44 -28.05
C GLN A 39 -15.23 7.85 -26.62
N GLN A 40 -15.88 7.31 -25.59
CA GLN A 40 -15.24 7.31 -24.29
C GLN A 40 -14.22 6.18 -24.25
N SER A 41 -13.04 6.39 -24.85
CA SER A 41 -11.83 5.76 -24.32
C SER A 41 -11.56 6.44 -22.98
N ALA A 42 -12.34 6.06 -21.97
CA ALA A 42 -12.06 6.41 -20.60
C ALA A 42 -10.77 5.66 -20.25
N THR A 43 -9.63 6.32 -20.43
CA THR A 43 -8.38 5.87 -19.85
C THR A 43 -8.52 6.03 -18.34
N ALA A 44 -9.09 5.00 -17.72
CA ALA A 44 -9.12 4.86 -16.29
C ALA A 44 -7.68 4.59 -15.85
N ASN A 45 -6.99 5.64 -15.40
CA ASN A 45 -5.72 5.50 -14.71
C ASN A 45 -5.99 4.87 -13.35
N LEU A 46 -6.02 3.54 -13.32
CA LEU A 46 -5.98 2.78 -12.08
C LEU A 46 -4.57 2.94 -11.49
N THR A 47 -4.46 3.82 -10.50
CA THR A 47 -3.24 3.91 -9.70
C THR A 47 -3.27 2.75 -8.71
N VAL A 48 -2.66 1.63 -9.09
CA VAL A 48 -2.41 0.52 -8.15
C VAL A 48 -1.28 0.97 -7.23
N SER A 49 -1.63 1.56 -6.09
CA SER A 49 -0.70 1.65 -4.97
C SER A 49 -0.55 0.23 -4.43
N ALA A 50 0.49 -0.48 -4.84
CA ALA A 50 0.95 -1.62 -4.07
C ALA A 50 1.31 -1.05 -2.69
N ALA A 51 0.53 -1.39 -1.67
CA ALA A 51 1.01 -1.21 -0.31
C ALA A 51 2.35 -1.95 -0.24
N ASP A 52 3.39 -1.30 0.28
CA ASP A 52 4.66 -1.95 0.57
C ASP A 52 4.39 -3.06 1.59
N TRP A 53 3.97 -4.22 1.11
CA TRP A 53 3.72 -5.41 1.91
C TRP A 53 5.09 -5.99 2.22
N SER A 54 5.80 -5.31 3.12
CA SER A 54 7.01 -5.88 3.67
C SER A 54 6.61 -7.16 4.41
N PRO A 55 7.24 -8.31 4.12
CA PRO A 55 6.99 -9.56 4.84
C PRO A 55 7.44 -9.49 6.31
N ILE A 56 8.04 -8.37 6.72
CA ILE A 56 8.34 -8.02 8.10
C ILE A 56 7.92 -6.58 8.41
N SER A 57 7.27 -6.36 9.54
CA SER A 57 6.96 -5.03 10.08
C SER A 57 7.31 -4.96 11.55
N ILE A 58 7.69 -3.78 12.01
CA ILE A 58 7.88 -3.50 13.44
C ILE A 58 6.86 -2.43 13.82
N ALA A 59 6.08 -2.71 14.85
CA ALA A 59 5.25 -1.73 15.52
C ALA A 59 5.88 -1.41 16.87
N CYS A 60 5.69 -0.17 17.33
CA CYS A 60 6.10 0.21 18.66
C CYS A 60 4.88 0.65 19.46
N THR A 61 4.82 0.22 20.72
CA THR A 61 3.73 0.52 21.64
C THR A 61 4.34 1.02 22.94
N GLU A 62 4.01 2.24 23.31
CA GLU A 62 4.42 2.83 24.56
C GLU A 62 3.76 2.11 25.74
N GLY A 63 4.48 1.95 26.85
CA GLY A 63 3.92 1.36 28.05
C GLY A 63 2.68 2.16 28.51
N SER A 64 1.60 1.45 28.86
CA SER A 64 0.26 2.02 29.12
C SER A 64 0.15 3.04 30.27
N ASN A 65 1.24 3.43 30.93
CA ASN A 65 1.21 4.38 32.03
C ASN A 65 2.32 5.41 31.87
N ASN A 66 2.02 6.66 32.20
CA ASN A 66 3.00 7.76 32.26
C ASN A 66 4.16 7.53 33.25
N SER A 67 4.19 6.42 33.98
CA SER A 67 5.33 6.01 34.83
C SER A 67 6.18 4.90 34.20
N ASN A 68 5.71 4.25 33.14
CA ASN A 68 6.42 3.16 32.50
C ASN A 68 7.55 3.73 31.64
N ARG A 69 8.77 3.46 32.08
CA ARG A 69 10.01 3.76 31.36
C ARG A 69 10.31 2.72 30.28
N SER A 70 9.29 2.11 29.69
CA SER A 70 9.46 0.97 28.80
C SER A 70 8.63 1.11 27.54
N LEU A 71 9.22 0.73 26.42
CA LEU A 71 8.59 0.65 25.11
C LEU A 71 8.55 -0.81 24.68
N THR A 72 7.43 -1.27 24.13
CA THR A 72 7.35 -2.61 23.54
C THR A 72 7.47 -2.50 22.04
N LEU A 73 8.42 -3.21 21.43
CA LEU A 73 8.49 -3.40 20.00
C LEU A 73 7.87 -4.75 19.65
N THR A 74 6.88 -4.74 18.76
CA THR A 74 6.22 -5.93 18.24
C THR A 74 6.69 -6.16 16.82
N ILE A 75 7.23 -7.34 16.56
CA ILE A 75 7.71 -7.79 15.26
C ILE A 75 6.66 -8.70 14.68
N THR A 76 6.17 -8.35 13.50
CA THR A 76 5.21 -9.15 12.74
C THR A 76 5.86 -9.60 11.45
N THR A 77 5.77 -10.89 11.17
CA THR A 77 6.28 -11.50 9.93
C THR A 77 5.14 -12.23 9.23
N VAL A 78 5.09 -12.13 7.91
CA VAL A 78 4.14 -12.84 7.06
C VAL A 78 4.91 -13.83 6.21
N GLY A 79 4.75 -15.12 6.48
CA GLY A 79 5.49 -16.21 5.83
C GLY A 79 6.13 -17.17 6.83
N THR A 80 6.96 -18.07 6.34
CA THR A 80 7.66 -19.07 7.18
C THR A 80 8.95 -18.47 7.72
N VAL A 81 9.08 -18.35 9.04
CA VAL A 81 10.29 -17.86 9.70
C VAL A 81 11.26 -19.02 9.90
N ASN A 82 12.37 -19.01 9.16
CA ASN A 82 13.37 -20.08 9.23
C ASN A 82 14.34 -19.93 10.41
N GLN A 83 14.53 -18.71 10.90
CA GLN A 83 15.43 -18.37 12.00
C GLN A 83 14.82 -17.28 12.89
N PRO A 84 15.16 -17.24 14.20
CA PRO A 84 14.74 -16.16 15.07
C PRO A 84 15.13 -14.78 14.50
N PRO A 85 14.24 -13.78 14.55
CA PRO A 85 14.58 -12.42 14.16
C PRO A 85 15.81 -11.88 14.91
N LEU A 86 16.65 -11.13 14.21
CA LEU A 86 17.83 -10.47 14.72
C LEU A 86 17.55 -8.98 14.88
N ILE A 87 17.79 -8.43 16.06
CA ILE A 87 17.64 -7.00 16.35
C ILE A 87 19.00 -6.32 16.50
N SER A 88 19.10 -5.10 15.99
CA SER A 88 20.23 -4.20 16.22
C SER A 88 19.74 -2.77 16.38
N SER A 89 20.55 -1.94 17.01
CA SER A 89 20.25 -0.53 17.23
C SER A 89 21.43 0.36 16.82
N ARG A 90 21.15 1.62 16.54
CA ARG A 90 22.14 2.66 16.22
C ARG A 90 21.68 4.03 16.70
N SER A 91 22.62 4.94 16.97
CA SER A 91 22.27 6.37 16.98
C SER A 91 21.82 6.81 15.59
N LEU A 92 21.05 7.90 15.49
CA LEU A 92 20.52 8.41 14.20
C LEU A 92 21.61 8.67 13.15
N SER A 93 22.82 9.02 13.57
CA SER A 93 23.99 9.25 12.70
C SER A 93 25.04 8.13 12.75
N GLY A 94 24.74 7.03 13.45
CA GLY A 94 25.69 5.95 13.71
C GLY A 94 25.50 4.72 12.83
N SER A 95 26.34 3.73 13.09
CA SER A 95 26.24 2.38 12.54
C SER A 95 25.47 1.46 13.48
N TYR A 96 24.85 0.43 12.91
CA TYR A 96 24.24 -0.64 13.70
C TYR A 96 25.27 -1.36 14.55
N GLY A 97 24.95 -1.53 15.84
CA GLY A 97 25.72 -2.33 16.77
C GLY A 97 25.55 -3.82 16.55
N THR A 98 25.96 -4.60 17.56
CA THR A 98 25.87 -6.06 17.56
C THR A 98 24.42 -6.52 17.46
N GLU A 99 24.20 -7.55 16.65
CA GLU A 99 22.89 -8.17 16.51
C GLU A 99 22.62 -9.17 17.63
N SER A 100 21.37 -9.23 18.07
CA SER A 100 20.89 -10.20 19.07
C SER A 100 19.64 -10.89 18.58
N SER A 101 19.51 -12.18 18.86
CA SER A 101 18.29 -12.94 18.57
C SER A 101 17.15 -12.51 19.50
N VAL A 102 15.96 -12.28 18.93
CA VAL A 102 14.74 -11.90 19.65
C VAL A 102 13.53 -12.72 19.18
N GLY A 103 12.48 -12.73 20.00
CA GLY A 103 11.19 -13.27 19.61
C GLY A 103 10.35 -12.28 18.80
N SER A 104 9.04 -12.51 18.75
CA SER A 104 8.06 -11.61 18.10
C SER A 104 7.79 -10.31 18.88
N SER A 105 8.31 -10.18 20.10
CA SER A 105 8.16 -8.98 20.91
C SER A 105 9.37 -8.77 21.80
N ILE A 106 9.78 -7.51 21.98
CA ILE A 106 10.84 -7.12 22.89
C ILE A 106 10.44 -5.86 23.67
N VAL A 107 10.71 -5.89 24.98
CA VAL A 107 10.54 -4.73 25.85
C VAL A 107 11.87 -3.99 25.90
N LEU A 108 11.89 -2.76 25.39
CA LEU A 108 13.00 -1.83 25.52
C LEU A 108 12.85 -1.00 26.79
N GLN A 109 13.93 -0.91 27.54
CA GLN A 109 14.10 -0.04 28.69
C GLN A 109 15.34 0.84 28.48
N PRO A 110 15.45 2.02 29.12
CA PRO A 110 16.60 2.90 28.98
C PRO A 110 17.92 2.21 29.33
N SER A 111 17.87 1.27 30.27
CA SER A 111 19.00 0.44 30.70
C SER A 111 19.21 -0.81 29.86
N SER A 112 18.38 -1.06 28.84
CA SER A 112 18.54 -2.24 27.99
C SER A 112 19.81 -2.09 27.14
N PRO A 113 20.58 -3.17 26.92
CA PRO A 113 21.82 -3.11 26.14
C PRO A 113 21.64 -2.53 24.73
N LEU A 114 20.49 -2.76 24.10
CA LEU A 114 20.12 -2.19 22.80
C LEU A 114 20.01 -0.67 22.85
N VAL A 115 19.48 -0.11 23.92
CA VAL A 115 19.34 1.33 24.07
C VAL A 115 20.69 1.94 24.47
N THR A 116 21.34 1.40 25.50
CA THR A 116 22.62 1.94 25.99
C THR A 116 23.74 1.85 24.95
N SER A 117 23.74 0.84 24.08
CA SER A 117 24.71 0.76 22.96
C SER A 117 24.45 1.77 21.85
N ALA A 118 23.20 2.20 21.64
CA ALA A 118 22.83 3.13 20.59
C ALA A 118 23.01 4.59 21.00
N ILE A 119 22.60 4.97 22.21
CA ILE A 119 22.61 6.37 22.66
C ILE A 119 23.69 6.68 23.70
N GLY A 120 24.33 5.67 24.28
CA GLY A 120 25.26 5.86 25.39
C GLY A 120 24.59 6.57 26.57
N SER A 121 25.24 7.62 27.08
CA SER A 121 24.76 8.43 28.22
C SER A 121 23.99 9.70 27.81
N ALA A 122 23.78 9.94 26.52
CA ALA A 122 23.16 11.17 26.01
C ALA A 122 21.68 10.97 25.65
N SER A 123 20.84 12.00 25.84
CA SER A 123 19.50 12.05 25.25
C SER A 123 19.67 12.25 23.76
N ALA A 124 19.41 11.20 23.00
CA ALA A 124 19.47 11.23 21.55
C ALA A 124 18.36 10.34 20.97
N GLY A 125 17.93 10.69 19.76
CA GLY A 125 17.16 9.76 18.95
C GLY A 125 18.03 8.57 18.54
N PHE A 126 17.40 7.41 18.37
CA PHE A 126 18.04 6.20 17.90
C PHE A 126 17.13 5.45 16.94
N ALA A 127 17.72 4.55 16.17
CA ALA A 127 17.00 3.66 15.29
C ALA A 127 17.20 2.22 15.72
N VAL A 128 16.17 1.39 15.49
CA VAL A 128 16.21 -0.05 15.70
C VAL A 128 15.86 -0.72 14.38
N ARG A 129 16.66 -1.72 14.02
CA ARG A 129 16.43 -2.57 12.85
C ARG A 129 16.25 -4.01 13.29
N VAL A 130 15.25 -4.65 12.72
CA VAL A 130 15.04 -6.08 12.84
C VAL A 130 15.24 -6.72 11.48
N ARG A 131 16.00 -7.80 11.44
CA ARG A 131 16.19 -8.65 10.26
C ARG A 131 15.62 -10.03 10.56
N ALA A 132 14.93 -10.64 9.61
CA ALA A 132 14.47 -12.02 9.75
C ALA A 132 14.69 -12.75 8.43
N GLN A 133 14.81 -14.08 8.50
CA GLN A 133 14.78 -14.93 7.33
C GLN A 133 13.35 -15.46 7.15
N VAL A 134 12.64 -14.91 6.17
CA VAL A 134 11.26 -15.27 5.83
C VAL A 134 11.25 -15.93 4.46
N ASP A 135 10.71 -17.16 4.39
CA ASP A 135 10.67 -17.98 3.18
C ASP A 135 12.05 -18.11 2.49
N GLY A 136 13.10 -18.25 3.30
CA GLY A 136 14.49 -18.37 2.84
C GLY A 136 15.17 -17.05 2.44
N GLN A 137 14.47 -15.92 2.41
CA GLN A 137 15.02 -14.60 2.08
C GLN A 137 15.25 -13.73 3.32
N TRP A 138 16.36 -12.98 3.34
CA TRP A 138 16.61 -12.00 4.39
C TRP A 138 15.81 -10.72 4.13
N VAL A 139 14.99 -10.34 5.09
CA VAL A 139 14.14 -9.16 5.05
C VAL A 139 14.39 -8.31 6.28
N SER A 140 14.19 -6.99 6.16
CA SER A 140 14.46 -6.06 7.27
C SER A 140 13.39 -5.00 7.41
N ALA A 141 13.08 -4.65 8.66
CA ALA A 141 12.27 -3.50 9.02
C ALA A 141 13.06 -2.60 9.97
N GLU A 142 12.80 -1.29 9.92
CA GLU A 142 13.50 -0.28 10.72
C GLU A 142 12.51 0.73 11.30
N ILE A 143 12.71 1.10 12.56
CA ILE A 143 12.07 2.25 13.19
C ILE A 143 13.15 3.27 13.52
N THR A 144 13.05 4.46 12.95
CA THR A 144 14.00 5.56 13.14
C THR A 144 13.52 6.63 14.11
N THR A 145 12.28 6.55 14.57
CA THR A 145 11.68 7.62 15.38
C THR A 145 11.78 7.40 16.88
N LEU A 146 12.69 6.53 17.33
CA LEU A 146 12.82 6.25 18.76
C LEU A 146 13.65 7.34 19.44
N SER A 147 13.25 7.73 20.64
CA SER A 147 13.97 8.74 21.42
C SER A 147 13.92 8.44 22.92
N VAL A 148 14.97 8.85 23.63
CA VAL A 148 15.05 8.75 25.09
C VAL A 148 15.09 10.13 25.72
N ASN A 149 14.14 10.40 26.61
CA ASN A 149 14.14 11.60 27.44
C ASN A 149 14.99 11.37 28.69
N THR A 150 16.10 12.09 28.81
CA THR A 150 17.03 11.98 29.96
C THR A 150 16.47 12.49 31.27
N ASN A 151 15.49 13.40 31.25
CA ASN A 151 14.94 13.97 32.48
C ASN A 151 14.14 12.94 33.28
N ASN A 152 13.52 11.99 32.59
CA ASN A 152 12.64 10.98 33.20
C ASN A 152 13.01 9.53 32.85
N SER A 153 14.10 9.34 32.08
CA SER A 153 14.54 8.05 31.52
C SER A 153 13.37 7.33 30.84
N LYS A 154 12.64 8.02 29.98
CA LYS A 154 11.51 7.43 29.24
C LYS A 154 11.89 7.26 27.78
N ILE A 155 11.42 6.18 27.17
CA ILE A 155 11.59 5.88 25.75
C ILE A 155 10.25 6.13 25.06
N PHE A 156 10.29 6.77 23.89
CA PHE A 156 9.10 7.13 23.11
C PHE A 156 9.26 6.75 21.65
N CYS A 157 8.14 6.62 20.97
CA CYS A 157 8.07 6.64 19.51
C CYS A 157 7.62 8.03 19.06
N ALA A 158 8.48 8.74 18.34
CA ALA A 158 8.22 10.05 17.78
C ALA A 158 7.73 9.99 16.33
#